data_AF-A0A8J7M0Z9-F1
#
_entry.id   AF-A0A8J7M0Z9-F1
#
_cell.length_a   1.000
_cell.length_b   1.000
_cell.length_c   1.000
_cell.angle_alpha   90.00
_cell.angle_beta   90.00
_cell.angle_gamma   90.00
#
_symmetry.space_group_name_H-M   'P 1'
#
loop_
_entity.id
_entity.type
_entity.pdbx_description
1 polymer ?
#
loop_
_entity_poly.entity_id
_entity_poly.type
_entity_poly.pdbx_seq_one_letter_code
_entity_poly.pdbx_strand_id
1 'polypeptide(L)'
;MRGFTLLEVMIALAIAAGVLLTVISSLNYHLSVIGEDRQETTAVLLGRAKLADPLLTQQAESKGTFADQKHPEVSWELELLPTEHELVKRVRLTVSWEAGKKKLTLVKYVAKQ
;
A
#
# COMPACT_ATOMS: atom_id res chain seq x y z
N MET A 1 -2.97 46.11 -39.55
CA MET A 1 -2.88 44.95 -38.64
C MET A 1 -1.73 45.20 -37.68
N ARG A 2 -1.96 45.27 -36.36
CA ARG A 2 -0.88 45.41 -35.37
C ARG A 2 -0.47 44.00 -34.98
N GLY A 3 0.78 43.63 -35.28
CA GLY A 3 1.35 42.34 -34.88
C GLY A 3 1.70 42.31 -33.39
N PHE A 4 1.88 41.11 -32.85
CA PHE A 4 2.40 40.91 -31.50
C PHE A 4 3.83 41.44 -31.39
N THR A 5 4.17 42.04 -30.25
CA THR A 5 5.56 42.43 -29.98
C THR A 5 6.39 41.22 -29.57
N LEU A 6 7.70 41.26 -29.82
CA LEU A 6 8.62 40.20 -29.35
C LEU A 6 8.53 40.00 -27.83
N LEU A 7 8.37 41.09 -27.08
CA LEU A 7 8.23 41.04 -25.62
C LEU A 7 6.99 40.24 -25.19
N GLU A 8 5.87 40.43 -25.88
CA GLU A 8 4.62 39.75 -25.56
C GLU A 8 4.71 38.23 -25.80
N VAL A 9 5.33 37.82 -26.91
CA VAL A 9 5.58 36.41 -27.22
C VAL A 9 6.51 35.79 -26.18
N MET A 10 7.56 36.50 -25.76
CA MET A 10 8.49 36.02 -24.74
C MET A 10 7.80 35.83 -23.38
N ILE A 11 6.94 36.76 -22.97
CA ILE A 11 6.18 36.65 -21.72
C ILE A 11 5.20 35.48 -21.80
N ALA A 12 4.48 35.33 -22.91
CA ALA A 12 3.55 34.22 -23.11
C ALA A 12 4.27 32.87 -23.02
N LEU A 13 5.44 32.74 -23.66
CA LEU A 13 6.27 31.53 -23.58
C LEU A 13 6.79 31.27 -22.16
N ALA A 14 7.21 32.31 -21.43
CA ALA A 14 7.67 32.15 -20.06
C ALA A 14 6.56 31.62 -19.13
N ILE A 15 5.34 32.17 -19.27
CA ILE A 15 4.18 31.71 -18.51
C ILE A 15 3.82 30.28 -18.91
N ALA A 16 3.77 29.99 -20.22
CA ALA A 16 3.45 28.65 -20.72
C ALA A 16 4.45 27.59 -20.24
N ALA A 17 5.75 27.91 -20.25
CA ALA A 17 6.78 27.03 -19.72
C ALA A 17 6.60 26.76 -18.22
N GLY A 18 6.30 27.80 -17.43
CA GLY A 18 6.02 27.66 -16.00
C GLY A 18 4.84 26.72 -15.72
N VAL A 19 3.72 26.93 -16.42
CA VAL A 19 2.53 26.07 -16.30
C VAL A 19 2.86 24.63 -16.68
N LEU A 20 3.59 24.43 -17.78
CA LEU A 20 3.95 23.09 -18.24
C LEU A 20 4.80 22.33 -17.21
N LEU A 21 5.77 23.02 -16.58
CA LEU A 21 6.58 22.44 -15.51
C LEU A 21 5.73 22.04 -14.30
N THR A 22 4.78 22.88 -13.89
CA THR A 22 3.86 22.56 -12.80
C THR A 22 3.01 21.33 -13.13
N VAL A 23 2.49 21.24 -14.35
CA VAL A 23 1.69 20.09 -14.80
C VAL A 23 2.53 18.81 -14.79
N ILE A 24 3.73 18.83 -15.36
CA ILE A 24 4.62 17.66 -15.36
C ILE A 24 4.95 17.21 -13.93
N SER A 25 5.25 18.16 -13.04
CA SER A 25 5.53 17.86 -11.64
C SER A 25 4.33 17.24 -10.93
N SER A 26 3.13 17.78 -11.15
CA SER A 26 1.89 17.24 -10.59
C SER A 26 1.61 15.83 -11.11
N LEU A 27 1.74 15.58 -12.42
CA LEU A 27 1.53 14.25 -13.00
C LEU A 27 2.50 13.21 -12.41
N ASN A 28 3.79 13.56 -12.30
CA ASN A 28 4.78 12.67 -11.70
C ASN A 28 4.45 12.36 -10.24
N TYR A 29 4.00 13.35 -9.48
CA TYR A 29 3.55 13.17 -8.11
C TYR A 29 2.36 12.19 -8.03
N HIS A 30 1.31 12.41 -8.83
CA HIS A 30 0.13 11.54 -8.85
C HIS A 30 0.46 10.11 -9.27
N LEU A 31 1.36 9.91 -10.23
CA LEU A 31 1.81 8.56 -10.62
C LEU A 31 2.51 7.84 -9.45
N SER A 32 3.32 8.55 -8.67
CA SER A 32 3.96 7.99 -7.48
C SER A 32 2.91 7.56 -6.44
N VAL A 33 1.91 8.40 -6.19
CA VAL A 33 0.83 8.12 -5.23
C VAL A 33 0.01 6.89 -5.66
N ILE A 34 -0.38 6.82 -6.94
CA ILE A 34 -1.12 5.64 -7.46
C ILE A 34 -0.31 4.35 -7.32
N GLY A 35 1.01 4.42 -7.52
CA GLY A 35 1.91 3.29 -7.31
C GLY A 35 1.88 2.80 -5.86
N GLU A 36 1.93 3.73 -4.91
CA GLU A 36 1.84 3.45 -3.48
C GLU A 36 0.47 2.87 -3.09
N ASP A 37 -0.63 3.48 -3.51
CA ASP A 37 -1.99 3.00 -3.24
C ASP A 37 -2.22 1.58 -3.77
N ARG A 38 -1.66 1.28 -4.96
CA ARG A 38 -1.76 -0.06 -5.55
C ARG A 38 -1.01 -1.10 -4.71
N GLN A 39 0.17 -0.77 -4.20
CA GLN A 39 0.94 -1.67 -3.34
C GLN A 39 0.22 -1.91 -2.01
N GLU A 40 -0.30 -0.86 -1.38
CA GLU A 40 -1.08 -0.97 -0.15
C GLU A 40 -2.32 -1.83 -0.36
N THR A 41 -3.09 -1.57 -1.42
CA THR A 41 -4.27 -2.37 -1.79
C THR A 41 -3.89 -3.84 -1.98
N THR A 42 -2.77 -4.12 -2.65
CA THR A 42 -2.28 -5.48 -2.84
C THR A 42 -1.93 -6.13 -1.50
N ALA A 43 -1.22 -5.43 -0.61
CA ALA A 43 -0.88 -5.92 0.72
C ALA A 43 -2.13 -6.21 1.58
N VAL A 44 -3.14 -5.33 1.52
CA VAL A 44 -4.44 -5.53 2.18
C VAL A 44 -5.14 -6.79 1.65
N LEU A 45 -5.23 -6.94 0.33
CA LEU A 45 -5.91 -8.09 -0.29
C LEU A 45 -5.21 -9.41 0.05
N LEU A 46 -3.87 -9.45 -0.03
CA LEU A 46 -3.08 -10.62 0.35
C LEU A 46 -3.27 -10.96 1.83
N GLY A 47 -3.20 -9.95 2.71
CA GLY A 47 -3.41 -10.13 4.15
C GLY A 47 -4.82 -10.63 4.48
N ARG A 48 -5.86 -10.09 3.83
CA ARG A 48 -7.24 -10.53 4.02
C ARG A 48 -7.47 -11.94 3.49
N ALA A 49 -6.91 -12.28 2.33
CA ALA A 49 -6.97 -13.64 1.80
C ALA A 49 -6.30 -14.64 2.74
N LYS A 50 -5.14 -14.27 3.31
CA LYS A 50 -4.45 -15.09 4.31
C LYS A 50 -5.28 -15.27 5.58
N LEU A 51 -5.88 -14.19 6.12
CA LEU A 51 -6.76 -14.25 7.30
C LEU A 51 -8.08 -15.01 7.08
N ALA A 52 -8.49 -15.21 5.82
CA ALA A 52 -9.65 -16.02 5.48
C ALA A 52 -9.33 -17.52 5.46
N ASP A 53 -8.05 -17.91 5.37
CA ASP A 53 -7.61 -19.30 5.39
C ASP A 53 -7.89 -19.95 6.76
N PRO A 54 -8.77 -20.97 6.84
CA PRO A 54 -9.09 -21.66 8.09
C PRO A 54 -7.90 -22.38 8.72
N LEU A 55 -6.90 -22.76 7.90
CA LEU A 55 -5.68 -23.44 8.36
C LEU A 55 -4.78 -22.49 9.15
N LEU A 56 -4.89 -21.17 8.90
CA LEU A 56 -4.08 -20.16 9.57
C LEU A 56 -4.34 -20.11 11.08
N THR A 57 -5.59 -20.31 11.49
CA THR A 57 -5.99 -20.36 12.91
C THR A 57 -5.56 -21.63 13.63
N GLN A 58 -5.15 -22.67 12.89
CA GLN A 58 -4.64 -23.92 13.45
C GLN A 58 -3.12 -23.89 13.63
N GLN A 59 -2.43 -22.96 12.97
CA GLN A 59 -0.99 -22.77 13.09
C GLN A 59 -0.68 -21.85 14.27
N ALA A 60 0.28 -22.26 15.10
CA ALA A 60 0.89 -21.36 16.08
C ALA A 60 1.64 -20.22 15.36
N GLU A 61 2.07 -19.20 16.12
CA GLU A 61 2.83 -18.03 15.62
C GLU A 61 3.72 -18.39 14.43
N SER A 62 3.49 -17.73 13.29
CA SER A 62 4.04 -18.15 12.00
C SER A 62 4.48 -16.95 11.18
N LYS A 63 5.56 -17.11 10.42
CA LYS A 63 6.10 -16.07 9.54
C LYS A 63 6.39 -16.66 8.17
N GLY A 64 6.23 -15.86 7.13
CA GLY A 64 6.47 -16.30 5.76
C GLY A 64 6.46 -15.17 4.75
N THR A 65 6.47 -15.58 3.48
CA THR A 65 6.47 -14.69 2.32
C THR A 65 5.34 -15.11 1.38
N PHE A 66 4.77 -14.17 0.63
CA PHE A 66 3.75 -14.44 -0.39
C PHE A 66 4.35 -14.87 -1.74
N ALA A 67 5.46 -15.60 -1.71
CA ALA A 67 6.16 -16.05 -2.92
C ALA A 67 5.30 -17.01 -3.77
N ASP A 68 4.44 -17.80 -3.13
CA ASP A 68 3.42 -18.66 -3.73
C ASP A 68 2.42 -17.88 -4.59
N GLN A 69 2.11 -16.65 -4.19
CA GLN A 69 1.16 -15.75 -4.87
C GLN A 69 1.86 -14.76 -5.81
N LYS A 70 3.11 -15.04 -6.20
CA LYS A 70 3.96 -14.18 -7.05
C LYS A 70 4.34 -12.82 -6.44
N HIS A 71 4.31 -12.71 -5.12
CA HIS A 71 4.71 -11.52 -4.37
C HIS A 71 5.84 -11.85 -3.38
N PRO A 72 7.04 -12.24 -3.87
CA PRO A 72 8.19 -12.55 -3.02
C PRO A 72 8.70 -11.35 -2.20
N GLU A 73 8.37 -10.13 -2.60
CA GLU A 73 8.72 -8.88 -1.93
C GLU A 73 7.85 -8.58 -0.69
N VAL A 74 6.74 -9.31 -0.52
CA VAL A 74 5.79 -9.11 0.57
C VAL A 74 5.93 -10.25 1.58
N SER A 75 6.20 -9.90 2.83
CA SER A 75 6.28 -10.84 3.94
C SER A 75 5.13 -10.67 4.91
N TRP A 76 4.85 -11.72 5.68
CA TRP A 76 3.79 -11.71 6.68
C TRP A 76 4.23 -12.40 7.97
N GLU A 77 3.65 -11.95 9.07
CA GLU A 77 3.87 -12.45 10.42
C GLU A 77 2.53 -12.55 11.15
N LEU A 78 2.28 -13.71 11.74
CA LEU A 78 1.06 -14.08 12.43
C LEU A 78 1.37 -14.22 13.93
N GLU A 79 0.66 -13.46 14.75
CA GLU A 79 0.71 -13.52 16.20
C GLU A 79 -0.66 -13.93 16.75
N LEU A 80 -0.69 -14.93 17.63
CA LEU A 80 -1.89 -15.35 18.35
C LEU A 80 -1.85 -14.79 19.77
N LEU A 81 -2.65 -13.77 20.02
CA LEU A 81 -2.69 -13.09 21.31
C LEU A 81 -3.86 -13.63 22.14
N PRO A 82 -3.63 -14.03 23.40
CA PRO A 82 -4.71 -14.33 24.32
C PRO A 82 -5.56 -13.07 24.54
N THR A 83 -6.86 -13.25 24.74
CA THR A 83 -7.77 -12.16 25.13
C THR A 83 -8.27 -12.40 26.54
N GLU A 84 -8.76 -11.34 27.19
CA GLU A 84 -9.36 -11.41 28.53
C GLU A 84 -10.61 -12.31 28.57
N HIS A 85 -11.21 -12.59 27.42
CA HIS A 85 -12.34 -13.50 27.29
C HIS A 85 -11.87 -14.91 26.91
N GLU A 86 -12.16 -15.89 27.76
CA GLU A 86 -11.75 -17.30 27.59
C GLU A 86 -12.24 -17.95 26.28
N LEU A 87 -13.32 -17.41 25.71
CA LEU A 87 -13.99 -17.92 24.50
C LEU A 87 -13.46 -17.32 23.19
N VAL A 88 -12.55 -16.34 23.22
CA VAL A 88 -12.07 -15.66 22.00
C VAL A 88 -10.55 -15.57 21.97
N LYS A 89 -9.96 -15.85 20.81
CA LYS A 89 -8.55 -15.61 20.52
C LYS A 89 -8.41 -14.44 19.54
N ARG A 90 -7.41 -13.58 19.76
CA ARG A 90 -7.09 -12.47 18.86
C ARG A 90 -5.96 -12.89 17.94
N VAL A 91 -6.24 -12.90 16.64
CA VAL A 91 -5.26 -13.16 15.58
C VAL A 91 -4.80 -11.82 15.04
N ARG A 92 -3.50 -11.54 15.12
CA ARG A 92 -2.87 -10.37 14.52
C ARG A 92 -2.00 -10.82 13.36
N LEU A 93 -2.29 -10.33 12.16
CA LEU A 93 -1.47 -10.55 10.97
C LEU A 93 -0.81 -9.23 10.57
N THR A 94 0.51 -9.19 10.60
CA THR A 94 1.30 -8.06 10.10
C THR A 94 1.85 -8.40 8.73
N VAL A 95 1.51 -7.62 7.73
CA VAL A 95 2.03 -7.70 6.35
C VAL A 95 3.04 -6.58 6.16
N SER A 96 4.21 -6.88 5.61
CA SER A 96 5.26 -5.88 5.34
C SER A 96 5.82 -6.01 3.94
N TRP A 97 6.10 -4.86 3.31
CA TRP A 97 6.64 -4.76 1.96
C TRP A 97 7.67 -3.62 1.88
N GLU A 98 8.27 -3.42 0.70
CA GLU A 98 9.40 -2.50 0.48
C GLU A 98 10.56 -2.77 1.46
N ALA A 99 10.99 -4.04 1.57
CA ALA A 99 12.02 -4.47 2.52
C ALA A 99 11.71 -4.09 3.99
N GLY A 100 10.43 -4.03 4.35
CA GLY A 100 9.96 -3.79 5.71
C GLY A 100 9.76 -2.32 6.08
N LYS A 101 9.92 -1.39 5.14
CA LYS A 101 9.65 0.05 5.37
C LYS A 101 8.18 0.32 5.63
N LYS A 102 7.29 -0.39 4.94
CA LYS A 102 5.84 -0.26 5.09
C LYS A 102 5.29 -1.52 5.74
N LYS A 103 4.34 -1.30 6.65
CA LYS A 103 3.72 -2.36 7.45
C LYS A 103 2.23 -2.08 7.57
N LEU A 104 1.43 -3.13 7.42
CA LEU A 104 -0.01 -3.12 7.63
C LEU A 104 -0.32 -4.21 8.67
N THR A 105 -1.13 -3.89 9.67
CA THR A 105 -1.58 -4.88 10.66
C THR A 105 -3.08 -5.07 10.55
N LEU A 106 -3.49 -6.32 10.38
CA LEU A 106 -4.88 -6.76 10.35
C LEU A 106 -5.17 -7.58 11.62
N VAL A 107 -6.31 -7.31 12.27
CA VAL A 107 -6.71 -8.00 13.50
C VAL A 107 -8.06 -8.69 13.28
N LYS A 108 -8.13 -9.97 13.62
CA LYS A 108 -9.36 -10.80 13.57
C LYS A 108 -9.57 -11.48 14.91
N TYR A 109 -10.81 -11.50 15.38
CA TYR A 109 -11.20 -12.25 16.57
C TYR A 109 -11.87 -13.56 16.14
N VAL A 110 -11.47 -14.66 16.77
CA VAL A 110 -11.94 -16.01 16.42
C VAL A 110 -12.41 -16.69 17.69
N ALA A 111 -13.62 -17.27 17.65
CA ALA A 111 -14.15 -18.05 18.76
C ALA A 111 -13.31 -19.32 18.97
N LYS A 112 -12.99 -19.62 20.23
CA LYS A 112 -12.30 -20.84 20.65
C LYS A 112 -13.34 -21.97 20.59
N GLN A 113 -13.24 -22.85 19.59
CA GLN A 113 -13.99 -24.11 19.55
C GLN A 113 -13.44 -25.10 20.58
#